data_AF-A0A238ZQZ3-F1
#
_entry.id   AF-A0A238ZQZ3-F1
#
_cell.length_a   1.000
_cell.length_b   1.000
_cell.length_c   1.000
_cell.angle_alpha   90.00
_cell.angle_beta   90.00
_cell.angle_gamma   90.00
#
_symmetry.space_group_name_H-M   'P 1'
#
loop_
_entity.id
_entity.type
_entity.pdbx_description
1 polymer ?
#
loop_
_entity_poly.entity_id
_entity_poly.type
_entity_poly.pdbx_seq_one_letter_code
_entity_poly.pdbx_strand_id
1 'polypeptide(L)'
;MNDYLKGQVDNYCYMIKTGKPTAVVAIQERYLKEAREIVKEYQLKAYVEDLSDDWKTLWIYKDDYLIEIIKKMPEQPKDVYDHWVLGKIFGYSDDAIKNFIDTKLYDTLCDNI
;
A
#
# COMPACT_ATOMS: atom_id res chain seq x y z
N MET A 1 17.88 -9.91 -5.77
CA MET A 1 16.42 -9.98 -5.97
C MET A 1 16.18 -10.49 -7.38
N ASN A 2 15.08 -11.19 -7.68
CA ASN A 2 14.81 -11.57 -9.07
C ASN A 2 14.40 -10.33 -9.90
N ASP A 3 14.56 -10.40 -11.22
CA ASP A 3 14.34 -9.23 -12.09
C ASP A 3 12.90 -8.74 -12.08
N TYR A 4 11.94 -9.64 -11.94
CA TYR A 4 10.52 -9.31 -11.83
C TYR A 4 10.23 -8.43 -10.60
N LEU A 5 10.66 -8.88 -9.41
CA LEU A 5 10.42 -8.18 -8.16
C LEU A 5 11.21 -6.86 -8.12
N LYS A 6 12.43 -6.85 -8.66
CA LYS A 6 13.21 -5.62 -8.81
C LYS A 6 12.47 -4.59 -9.68
N GLY A 7 11.95 -5.01 -10.84
CA GLY A 7 11.14 -4.16 -11.71
C GLY A 7 9.85 -3.69 -11.05
N GLN A 8 9.22 -4.51 -10.21
CA GLN A 8 8.04 -4.11 -9.45
C GLN A 8 8.36 -3.00 -8.43
N VAL A 9 9.44 -3.15 -7.65
CA VAL A 9 9.87 -2.14 -6.67
C VAL A 9 10.23 -0.83 -7.38
N ASP A 10 10.99 -0.91 -8.48
CA ASP A 10 11.37 0.25 -9.29
C ASP A 10 10.14 1.00 -9.83
N ASN A 11 9.18 0.27 -10.41
CA ASN A 11 7.92 0.86 -10.90
C ASN A 11 7.12 1.52 -9.77
N TYR A 12 6.99 0.89 -8.61
CA TYR A 12 6.34 1.52 -7.46
C TYR A 12 7.02 2.80 -7.01
N CYS A 13 8.36 2.83 -6.98
CA CYS A 13 9.11 4.05 -6.69
C CYS A 13 8.84 5.14 -7.73
N TYR A 14 8.83 4.80 -9.02
CA TYR A 14 8.49 5.72 -10.10
C TYR A 14 7.07 6.29 -9.96
N MET A 15 6.07 5.43 -9.71
CA MET A 15 4.68 5.84 -9.51
C MET A 15 4.53 6.79 -8.32
N ILE A 16 5.24 6.52 -7.21
CA ILE A 16 5.18 7.39 -6.04
C ILE A 16 5.85 8.73 -6.31
N LYS A 17 6.99 8.71 -7.02
CA LYS A 17 7.69 9.94 -7.40
C LYS A 17 6.79 10.86 -8.26
N THR A 18 5.97 10.26 -9.13
CA THR A 18 5.12 10.96 -10.10
C THR A 18 3.73 11.34 -9.59
N GLY A 19 3.25 10.77 -8.48
CA GLY A 19 2.03 11.26 -7.82
C GLY A 19 1.26 10.27 -6.96
N LYS A 20 1.57 8.97 -6.98
CA LYS A 20 0.94 8.00 -6.09
C LYS A 20 1.40 8.24 -4.63
N PRO A 21 0.54 8.22 -3.61
CA PRO A 21 1.00 8.53 -2.25
C PRO A 21 1.84 7.40 -1.64
N THR A 22 1.35 6.17 -1.73
CA THR A 22 2.04 4.98 -1.20
C THR A 22 1.93 3.78 -2.14
N ALA A 23 2.84 2.81 -1.95
CA ALA A 23 2.72 1.47 -2.50
C ALA A 23 3.17 0.45 -1.46
N VAL A 24 2.71 -0.78 -1.61
CA VAL A 24 3.06 -1.89 -0.73
C VAL A 24 3.45 -3.10 -1.57
N VAL A 25 4.46 -3.84 -1.14
CA VAL A 25 4.90 -5.07 -1.78
C VAL A 25 5.26 -6.11 -0.73
N ALA A 26 4.78 -7.34 -0.90
CA ALA A 26 5.26 -8.49 -0.13
C ALA A 26 6.64 -8.89 -0.67
N ILE A 27 7.63 -8.96 0.20
CA ILE A 27 9.02 -9.21 -0.15
C ILE A 27 9.66 -10.14 0.86
N GLN A 28 10.50 -11.06 0.37
CA GLN A 28 11.28 -11.93 1.26
C GLN A 28 12.35 -11.12 1.98
N GLU A 29 12.60 -11.44 3.25
CA GLU A 29 13.55 -10.74 4.12
C GLU A 29 14.94 -10.62 3.48
N ARG A 30 15.41 -11.68 2.82
CA ARG A 30 16.68 -11.71 2.10
C ARG A 30 16.84 -10.64 0.99
N TYR A 31 15.73 -10.08 0.48
CA TYR A 31 15.73 -9.05 -0.55
C TYR A 31 15.49 -7.63 0.00
N LEU A 32 15.20 -7.47 1.30
CA LEU A 32 14.87 -6.17 1.87
C LEU A 32 15.99 -5.14 1.72
N LYS A 33 17.25 -5.57 1.89
CA LYS A 33 18.40 -4.64 1.78
C LYS A 33 18.45 -4.01 0.40
N GLU A 34 18.40 -4.85 -0.64
CA GLU A 34 18.44 -4.40 -2.04
C GLU A 34 17.22 -3.55 -2.41
N ALA A 35 16.02 -3.92 -1.95
CA ALA A 35 14.83 -3.11 -2.20
C ALA A 35 14.90 -1.73 -1.54
N ARG A 36 15.46 -1.63 -0.33
CA ARG A 36 15.67 -0.35 0.36
C ARG A 36 16.68 0.55 -0.36
N GLU A 37 17.70 -0.04 -0.99
CA GLU A 37 18.66 0.71 -1.82
C GLU A 37 17.95 1.38 -3.01
N ILE A 38 17.09 0.64 -3.73
CA ILE A 38 16.26 1.19 -4.81
C ILE A 38 15.36 2.32 -4.31
N VAL A 39 14.63 2.09 -3.22
CA VAL A 39 13.74 3.13 -2.63
C VAL A 39 14.54 4.41 -2.31
N LYS A 40 15.75 4.27 -1.80
CA LYS A 40 16.64 5.39 -1.47
C LYS A 40 17.13 6.13 -2.72
N GLU A 41 17.41 5.44 -3.82
CA GLU A 41 17.82 6.06 -5.10
C GLU A 41 16.76 7.04 -5.63
N TYR A 42 15.47 6.71 -5.44
CA TYR A 42 14.36 7.60 -5.78
C TYR A 42 14.12 8.74 -4.77
N GLN A 43 14.90 8.78 -3.68
CA GLN A 43 14.73 9.68 -2.53
C GLN A 43 13.36 9.49 -1.85
N LEU A 44 12.91 8.24 -1.77
CA LEU A 44 11.68 7.84 -1.10
C LEU A 44 12.00 7.19 0.26
N LYS A 45 10.95 6.92 1.03
CA LYS A 45 11.03 6.32 2.35
C LYS A 45 10.41 4.94 2.34
N ALA A 46 10.91 4.08 3.23
CA ALA A 46 10.47 2.71 3.38
C ALA A 46 10.13 2.38 4.82
N TYR A 47 8.98 1.72 5.02
CA TYR A 47 8.58 1.13 6.30
C TYR A 47 8.32 -0.36 6.08
N VAL A 48 8.63 -1.17 7.08
CA VAL A 48 8.57 -2.63 6.95
C VAL A 48 7.81 -3.20 8.13
N GLU A 49 6.89 -4.10 7.81
CA GLU A 49 6.10 -4.87 8.77
C GLU A 49 6.34 -6.37 8.53
N ASP A 50 6.18 -7.17 9.58
CA ASP A 50 6.21 -8.62 9.46
C ASP A 50 4.92 -9.10 8.80
N LEU A 51 5.05 -9.99 7.81
CA LEU A 51 3.90 -10.61 7.13
C LEU A 51 3.76 -12.08 7.55
N SER A 52 4.84 -12.83 7.44
CA SER A 52 4.95 -14.23 7.87
C SER A 52 6.42 -14.63 7.94
N ASP A 53 6.70 -15.91 8.19
CA ASP A 53 8.06 -16.45 8.22
C ASP A 53 8.82 -16.10 6.93
N ASP A 54 9.98 -15.43 7.06
CA ASP A 54 10.83 -14.93 5.98
C ASP A 54 10.18 -13.92 5.01
N TRP A 55 8.93 -13.51 5.23
CA TRP A 55 8.20 -12.54 4.41
C TRP A 55 7.85 -11.28 5.17
N LYS A 56 8.04 -10.15 4.48
CA LYS A 56 7.87 -8.81 5.03
C LYS A 56 6.99 -8.00 4.09
N THR A 57 6.24 -7.08 4.66
CA THR A 57 5.48 -6.08 3.92
C THR A 57 6.33 -4.82 3.83
N LEU A 58 6.77 -4.47 2.62
CA LEU A 58 7.51 -3.24 2.36
C LEU A 58 6.56 -2.14 1.88
N TRP A 59 6.34 -1.16 2.73
CA TRP A 59 5.69 0.09 2.41
C TRP A 59 6.68 1.09 1.82
N ILE A 60 6.32 1.71 0.71
CA ILE A 60 7.09 2.77 0.05
C ILE A 60 6.22 4.02 0.02
N TYR A 61 6.80 5.16 0.41
CA TYR A 61 6.06 6.43 0.52
C TYR A 61 7.00 7.63 0.39
N LYS A 62 6.44 8.83 0.18
CA LYS A 62 7.20 10.08 0.02
C LYS A 62 7.13 10.97 1.27
N ASP A 63 5.92 11.23 1.74
CA ASP A 63 5.66 12.23 2.77
C ASP A 63 5.62 11.62 4.17
N ASP A 64 6.22 12.31 5.15
CA ASP A 64 6.38 11.76 6.51
C ASP A 64 5.05 11.49 7.20
N TYR A 65 4.01 12.29 6.98
CA TYR A 65 2.72 12.08 7.64
C TYR A 65 2.07 10.73 7.24
N LEU A 66 2.45 10.14 6.10
CA LEU A 66 1.89 8.87 5.64
C LEU A 66 2.29 7.71 6.57
N ILE A 67 3.44 7.78 7.25
CA ILE A 67 3.84 6.71 8.18
C ILE A 67 2.90 6.61 9.38
N GLU A 68 2.39 7.75 9.86
CA GLU A 68 1.45 7.82 10.97
C GLU A 68 0.09 7.23 10.60
N ILE A 69 -0.30 7.37 9.32
CA ILE A 69 -1.52 6.78 8.78
C ILE A 69 -1.33 5.28 8.63
N ILE A 70 -0.25 4.85 7.95
CA ILE A 70 0.05 3.42 7.70
C ILE A 70 0.06 2.63 9.02
N LYS A 71 0.75 3.12 10.05
CA LYS A 71 0.85 2.46 11.35
C LYS A 71 -0.46 2.37 12.13
N LYS A 72 -1.46 3.18 11.79
CA LYS A 72 -2.78 3.19 12.43
C LYS A 72 -3.83 2.39 11.66
N MET A 73 -3.52 1.98 10.44
CA MET A 73 -4.48 1.24 9.65
C MET A 73 -4.76 -0.13 10.27
N PRO A 74 -6.02 -0.56 10.33
CA PRO A 74 -6.33 -1.94 10.65
C PRO A 74 -5.87 -2.85 9.52
N GLU A 75 -5.60 -4.12 9.83
CA GLU A 75 -5.27 -5.15 8.84
C GLU A 75 -6.38 -5.31 7.79
N GLN A 76 -7.64 -5.14 8.22
CA GLN A 76 -8.80 -5.11 7.35
C GLN A 76 -9.67 -3.89 7.70
N PRO A 77 -10.09 -3.07 6.71
CA PRO A 77 -11.05 -1.99 6.93
C PRO A 77 -12.36 -2.52 7.53
N LYS A 78 -12.85 -1.86 8.58
CA LYS A 78 -14.07 -2.28 9.29
C LYS A 78 -15.27 -1.44 8.94
N ASP A 79 -15.04 -0.19 8.53
CA ASP A 79 -16.08 0.76 8.22
C ASP A 79 -15.74 1.62 6.99
N VAL A 80 -16.66 2.53 6.67
CA VAL A 80 -16.55 3.47 5.55
C VAL A 80 -15.32 4.37 5.71
N TYR A 81 -14.99 4.79 6.93
CA TYR A 81 -13.84 5.64 7.19
C TYR A 81 -12.54 4.91 6.88
N ASP A 82 -12.37 3.67 7.36
CA ASP A 82 -11.20 2.85 7.07
C ASP A 82 -11.03 2.61 5.57
N HIS A 83 -12.13 2.30 4.86
CA HIS A 83 -12.12 2.12 3.41
C HIS A 83 -11.72 3.41 2.68
N TRP A 84 -12.22 4.56 3.14
CA TRP A 84 -11.86 5.85 2.57
C TRP A 84 -10.37 6.14 2.78
N VAL A 85 -9.87 6.04 4.01
CA VAL A 85 -8.45 6.25 4.33
C VAL A 85 -7.55 5.32 3.50
N LEU A 86 -7.88 4.03 3.44
CA LEU A 86 -7.15 3.05 2.64
C LEU A 86 -7.10 3.47 1.16
N GLY A 87 -8.24 3.85 0.60
CA GLY A 87 -8.33 4.34 -0.78
C GLY A 87 -7.46 5.58 -1.01
N LYS A 88 -7.50 6.55 -0.09
CA LYS A 88 -6.69 7.78 -0.20
C LYS A 88 -5.20 7.49 -0.21
N ILE A 89 -4.70 6.64 0.69
CA ILE A 89 -3.25 6.35 0.73
C ILE A 89 -2.76 5.63 -0.52
N PHE A 90 -3.61 4.81 -1.15
CA PHE A 90 -3.29 4.17 -2.43
C PHE A 90 -3.54 5.07 -3.66
N GLY A 91 -4.02 6.30 -3.46
CA GLY A 91 -4.19 7.30 -4.52
C GLY A 91 -5.50 7.19 -5.31
N TYR A 92 -6.52 6.52 -4.77
CA TYR A 92 -7.83 6.46 -5.39
C TYR A 92 -8.59 7.80 -5.26
N SER A 93 -9.38 8.13 -6.28
CA SER A 93 -10.29 9.28 -6.23
C SER A 93 -11.46 9.00 -5.29
N ASP A 94 -12.09 10.08 -4.78
CA ASP A 94 -13.27 9.93 -3.91
C ASP A 94 -14.41 9.22 -4.63
N ASP A 95 -14.58 9.45 -5.94
CA ASP A 95 -15.58 8.74 -6.77
C ASP A 95 -15.29 7.23 -6.85
N ALA A 96 -14.03 6.82 -7.03
CA ALA A 96 -13.66 5.40 -7.08
C ALA A 96 -13.89 4.72 -5.72
N ILE A 97 -13.54 5.41 -4.64
CA ILE A 97 -13.77 4.94 -3.27
C ILE A 97 -15.27 4.80 -2.99
N LYS A 98 -16.06 5.82 -3.36
CA LYS A 98 -17.51 5.79 -3.23
C LYS A 98 -18.11 4.61 -3.99
N ASN A 99 -17.75 4.44 -5.27
CA ASN A 99 -18.26 3.33 -6.08
C ASN A 99 -17.93 1.96 -5.47
N PHE A 100 -16.73 1.81 -4.89
CA PHE A 100 -16.33 0.59 -4.19
C PHE A 100 -17.19 0.34 -2.94
N ILE A 101 -17.36 1.36 -2.10
CA ILE A 101 -18.16 1.27 -0.88
C ILE A 101 -19.62 0.95 -1.20
N ASP A 102 -20.20 1.65 -2.18
CA ASP A 102 -21.58 1.44 -2.62
C ASP A 102 -21.76 -0.02 -3.09
N THR A 103 -20.86 -0.54 -3.93
CA THR A 103 -20.93 -1.94 -4.41
C THR A 103 -20.86 -2.94 -3.26
N LYS A 104 -19.94 -2.76 -2.31
CA LYS A 104 -19.80 -3.63 -1.12
C LYS A 104 -21.06 -3.61 -0.24
N LEU A 105 -21.68 -2.46 -0.07
CA LEU A 105 -22.93 -2.32 0.69
C LEU A 105 -24.10 -3.01 -0.03
N TYR A 106 -24.17 -2.90 -1.36
CA TYR A 106 -25.16 -3.63 -2.16
C TYR A 106 -25.02 -5.14 -2.02
N ASP A 107 -23.80 -5.69 -2.11
CA ASP A 107 -23.56 -7.13 -1.93
C ASP A 107 -24.01 -7.59 -0.53
N THR A 108 -23.73 -6.80 0.50
CA THR A 108 -24.14 -7.10 1.88
C THR A 108 -25.66 -7.07 2.08
N LEU A 109 -26.40 -6.24 1.33
CA LEU A 109 -27.86 -6.17 1.38
C LEU A 109 -28.53 -7.30 0.58
N CYS A 110 -27.91 -7.76 -0.50
CA CYS A 110 -28.42 -8.86 -1.33
C CYS A 110 -28.18 -10.24 -0.70
N ASP A 111 -27.13 -10.41 0.11
CA ASP A 111 -26.88 -11.67 0.84
C ASP A 111 -27.83 -11.89 2.04
N ASN A 112 -28.69 -10.90 2.35
CA ASN A 112 -29.64 -10.93 3.47
C ASN A 112 -31.13 -11.05 3.03
N ILE A 113 -31.40 -11.40 1.76
CA ILE A 113 -32.74 -11.67 1.20
C ILE A 113 -32.81 -13.11 0.72
#